data_AF-A0A8G2C623-F1
#
_entry.id   AF-A0A8G2C623-F1
#
_cell.length_a   1.000
_cell.length_b   1.000
_cell.length_c   1.000
_cell.angle_alpha   90.00
_cell.angle_beta   90.00
_cell.angle_gamma   90.00
#
_symmetry.space_group_name_H-M   'P 1'
#
loop_
_entity.id
_entity.type
_entity.pdbx_description
1 polymer ?
#
loop_
_entity_poly.entity_id
_entity_poly.type
_entity_poly.pdbx_seq_one_letter_code
_entity_poly.pdbx_strand_id
1 'polypeptide(L)'
;MAQAALHTLYPVTASFLDAATLSNLETAHSKNAEMLLKAVEQISREGLAPFFLPDIFAVERAIQKVVAKTVVQPGPTESIIVNPSLELCVLATSGCVDVIHGLDAKTCPVPGQEMVLVWKKSGTQKAAVAVAKPEDLAAIKIVTDGVNPASAETEANVAPGLVDILLRRALGKGILLSPASLIRRRRQDFSGSLCIPEQHLSAEVFTLQWHITQDCDLFCRHCYDRSARANMPVNKALDVIDDFHTFCRDRHVRGQISFSGGNPLLYPEFLEVYEQAARKGFAVAILGNPTTREMMDSILKIARPEYFQVSLEGLPEHNDSIRGHGHFQRVMNFLEILRAVEVQGQVMLTLTRDNMNQVLPLAEILEGKVWGLAFNRLSPVGRGAALALPDPAEFQDFAARYCESASRLKVLSFKDNMLNAHLAATGQPLFGGCTGFGCGAAFNFMALLPDGEVHACRKFPSLIGNITAASLGEIYDGQAAVSYRTRSEACRECSIVATCGGCPAVVSGLGLDIAKNRDPFCPGPILLPQPPAKPAP
;
A
#
# COMPACT_ATOMS: atom_id res chain seq x y z
N MET A 1 36.87 19.70 -27.49
CA MET A 1 35.97 19.05 -26.50
C MET A 1 34.49 19.36 -26.79
N ALA A 2 34.01 19.25 -28.04
CA ALA A 2 32.62 19.53 -28.39
C ALA A 2 32.14 18.70 -29.60
N GLN A 3 32.48 17.41 -29.64
CA GLN A 3 32.28 16.56 -30.82
C GLN A 3 31.80 15.15 -30.46
N ALA A 4 30.85 15.06 -29.50
CA ALA A 4 30.16 13.83 -29.10
C ALA A 4 28.73 14.12 -28.57
N ALA A 5 28.06 15.13 -29.14
CA ALA A 5 26.81 15.67 -28.58
C ALA A 5 25.58 14.85 -28.98
N LEU A 6 25.52 14.31 -30.21
CA LEU A 6 24.30 13.66 -30.70
C LEU A 6 24.09 12.28 -30.08
N HIS A 7 25.12 11.42 -30.06
CA HIS A 7 25.04 10.10 -29.42
C HIS A 7 24.76 10.18 -27.91
N THR A 8 25.21 11.25 -27.26
CA THR A 8 24.99 11.43 -25.82
C THR A 8 23.59 11.93 -25.51
N LEU A 9 23.05 12.85 -26.32
CA LEU A 9 21.75 13.48 -26.09
C LEU A 9 20.58 12.70 -26.71
N TYR A 10 20.82 12.06 -27.86
CA TYR A 10 19.84 11.36 -28.70
C TYR A 10 20.40 9.97 -29.15
N PRO A 11 20.76 9.09 -28.19
CA PRO A 11 21.40 7.81 -28.48
C PRO A 11 20.61 6.90 -29.43
N VAL A 12 19.28 6.87 -29.33
CA VAL A 12 18.43 6.03 -30.18
C VAL A 12 18.35 6.61 -31.59
N THR A 13 18.19 7.93 -31.72
CA THR A 13 18.24 8.59 -33.03
C THR A 13 19.57 8.34 -33.72
N ALA A 14 20.67 8.47 -32.98
CA ALA A 14 22.02 8.30 -33.52
C ALA A 14 22.34 6.86 -33.93
N SER A 15 21.66 5.85 -33.37
CA SER A 15 21.90 4.43 -33.73
C SER A 15 21.36 4.04 -35.11
N PHE A 16 20.45 4.83 -35.67
CA PHE A 16 19.88 4.62 -37.02
C PHE A 16 20.62 5.37 -38.13
N LEU A 17 21.71 6.08 -37.80
CA LEU A 17 22.45 6.92 -38.74
C LEU A 17 23.84 6.34 -39.00
N ASP A 18 24.28 6.40 -40.25
CA ASP A 18 25.68 6.09 -40.58
C ASP A 18 26.62 7.20 -40.10
N ALA A 19 27.93 6.90 -40.06
CA ALA A 19 28.93 7.83 -39.55
C ALA A 19 29.01 9.14 -40.36
N ALA A 20 28.75 9.10 -41.67
CA ALA A 20 28.80 10.27 -42.54
C ALA A 20 27.61 11.22 -42.28
N THR A 21 26.40 10.66 -42.20
CA THR A 21 25.16 11.37 -41.93
C THR A 21 25.17 11.96 -40.53
N LEU A 22 25.64 11.18 -39.55
CA LEU A 22 25.81 11.64 -38.18
C LEU A 22 26.79 12.82 -38.10
N SER A 23 27.96 12.72 -38.76
CA SER A 23 28.95 13.80 -38.78
C SER A 23 28.38 15.08 -39.43
N ASN A 24 27.61 14.95 -40.51
CA ASN A 24 26.93 16.08 -41.16
C ASN A 24 25.92 16.75 -40.22
N LEU A 25 25.12 15.96 -39.48
CA LEU A 25 24.18 16.48 -38.49
C LEU A 25 24.88 17.14 -37.29
N GLU A 26 25.99 16.57 -36.82
CA GLU A 26 26.81 17.15 -35.75
C GLU A 26 27.45 18.47 -36.18
N THR A 27 27.82 18.61 -37.45
CA THR A 27 28.36 19.87 -37.99
C THR A 27 27.27 20.94 -38.13
N ALA A 28 26.03 20.53 -38.41
CA ALA A 28 24.85 21.40 -38.37
C ALA A 28 24.38 21.76 -36.93
N HIS A 29 24.85 21.02 -35.92
CA HIS A 29 24.39 21.05 -34.51
C HIS A 29 24.72 22.35 -33.72
N SER A 30 25.29 23.38 -34.35
CA SER A 30 25.64 24.62 -33.64
C SER A 30 24.45 25.54 -33.34
N LYS A 31 23.23 25.23 -33.81
CA LYS A 31 22.09 26.15 -33.75
C LYS A 31 20.75 25.42 -33.55
N ASN A 32 20.29 25.29 -32.31
CA ASN A 32 18.89 24.97 -31.91
C ASN A 32 18.32 23.57 -32.31
N ALA A 33 17.67 22.89 -31.35
CA ALA A 33 17.03 21.57 -31.51
C ALA A 33 15.95 21.51 -32.62
N GLU A 34 15.32 22.64 -32.95
CA GLU A 34 14.32 22.71 -34.01
C GLU A 34 14.91 22.59 -35.42
N MET A 35 16.12 23.12 -35.63
CA MET A 35 16.81 22.92 -36.91
C MET A 35 17.33 21.49 -37.05
N LEU A 36 17.71 20.86 -35.93
CA LEU A 36 18.08 19.46 -35.93
C LEU A 36 16.90 18.56 -36.30
N LEU A 37 15.68 18.81 -35.78
CA LEU A 37 14.48 18.08 -36.20
C LEU A 37 14.24 18.22 -37.71
N LYS A 38 14.32 19.45 -38.26
CA LYS A 38 14.17 19.67 -39.71
C LYS A 38 15.21 18.92 -40.53
N ALA A 39 16.45 18.83 -40.04
CA ALA A 39 17.50 18.06 -40.71
C ALA A 39 17.21 16.55 -40.66
N VAL A 40 16.74 16.02 -39.52
CA VAL A 40 16.32 14.62 -39.36
C VAL A 40 15.13 14.29 -40.27
N GLU A 41 14.15 15.20 -40.38
CA GLU A 41 13.05 15.06 -41.34
C GLU A 41 13.55 15.03 -42.78
N GLN A 42 14.49 15.91 -43.15
CA GLN A 42 15.02 16.01 -44.50
C GLN A 42 15.74 14.71 -44.91
N ILE A 43 16.66 14.21 -44.08
CA ILE A 43 17.39 12.97 -44.39
C ILE A 43 16.45 11.75 -44.45
N SER A 44 15.36 11.75 -43.66
CA SER A 44 14.36 10.70 -43.71
C SER A 44 13.54 10.76 -45.01
N ARG A 45 13.22 11.96 -45.51
CA ARG A 45 12.57 12.16 -46.81
C ARG A 45 13.47 11.79 -48.00
N GLU A 46 14.77 12.02 -47.86
CA GLU A 46 15.79 11.67 -48.86
C GLU A 46 16.16 10.17 -48.85
N GLY A 47 15.62 9.39 -47.90
CA GLY A 47 15.89 7.95 -47.78
C GLY A 47 17.24 7.60 -47.16
N LEU A 48 17.93 8.57 -46.57
CA LEU A 48 19.21 8.39 -45.87
C LEU A 48 19.02 7.92 -44.41
N ALA A 49 17.78 7.95 -43.91
CA ALA A 49 17.41 7.47 -42.58
C ALA A 49 16.01 6.84 -42.61
N PRO A 50 15.63 6.01 -41.62
CA PRO A 50 14.29 5.45 -41.54
C PRO A 50 13.20 6.52 -41.41
N PHE A 51 12.05 6.31 -42.03
CA PHE A 51 10.95 7.30 -42.08
C PHE A 51 10.39 7.70 -40.71
N PHE A 52 10.53 6.84 -39.68
CA PHE A 52 10.07 7.07 -38.31
C PHE A 52 11.11 7.80 -37.44
N LEU A 53 12.32 8.04 -37.95
CA LEU A 53 13.39 8.67 -37.18
C LEU A 53 13.04 10.05 -36.61
N PRO A 54 12.25 10.91 -37.29
CA PRO A 54 11.80 12.18 -36.72
C PRO A 54 10.96 12.01 -35.44
N ASP A 55 10.13 10.96 -35.36
CA ASP A 55 9.31 10.66 -34.19
C ASP A 55 10.17 10.15 -33.02
N ILE A 56 11.17 9.31 -33.30
CA ILE A 56 12.17 8.88 -32.30
C ILE A 56 12.91 10.09 -31.73
N PHE A 57 13.38 10.98 -32.61
CA PHE A 57 14.04 12.22 -32.20
C PHE A 57 13.12 13.11 -31.35
N ALA A 58 11.84 13.22 -31.70
CA ALA A 58 10.86 14.00 -30.94
C ALA A 58 10.69 13.46 -29.51
N VAL A 59 10.64 12.13 -29.33
CA VAL A 59 10.55 11.50 -28.01
C VAL A 59 11.84 11.71 -27.21
N GLU A 60 13.03 11.50 -27.79
CA GLU A 60 14.30 11.72 -27.08
C GLU A 60 14.49 13.20 -26.68
N ARG A 61 14.06 14.13 -27.53
CA ARG A 61 14.02 15.56 -27.19
C ARG A 61 13.09 15.83 -26.00
N ALA A 62 11.92 15.20 -25.95
CA ALA A 62 11.02 15.31 -24.80
C ALA A 62 11.67 14.74 -23.52
N ILE A 63 12.38 13.61 -23.62
CA ILE A 63 13.15 13.04 -22.50
C ILE A 63 14.17 14.05 -21.97
N GLN A 64 14.96 14.69 -22.83
CA GLN A 64 15.95 15.69 -22.43
C GLN A 64 15.30 16.88 -21.70
N LYS A 65 14.19 17.42 -22.24
CA LYS A 65 13.42 18.48 -21.60
C LYS A 65 12.93 18.06 -20.21
N VAL A 66 12.36 16.87 -20.11
CA VAL A 66 11.80 16.32 -18.86
C VAL A 66 12.86 16.12 -17.80
N VAL A 67 14.03 15.56 -18.16
CA VAL A 67 15.14 15.33 -17.23
C VAL A 67 15.67 16.66 -16.67
N ALA A 68 15.73 17.70 -17.50
CA ALA A 68 16.18 19.03 -17.10
C ALA A 68 15.21 19.79 -16.17
N LYS A 69 13.92 19.40 -16.11
CA LYS A 69 12.93 20.03 -15.22
C LYS A 69 13.11 19.59 -13.77
N THR A 70 12.97 20.55 -12.86
CA THR A 70 12.79 20.27 -11.43
C THR A 70 11.30 20.02 -11.17
N VAL A 71 10.99 18.88 -10.56
CA VAL A 71 9.62 18.55 -10.15
C VAL A 71 9.48 18.78 -8.66
N VAL A 72 8.60 19.69 -8.29
CA VAL A 72 8.24 19.99 -6.90
C VAL A 72 6.91 19.32 -6.60
N GLN A 73 6.81 18.66 -5.44
CA GLN A 73 5.55 18.09 -4.99
C GLN A 73 4.58 19.22 -4.63
N PRO A 74 3.28 19.08 -4.93
CA PRO A 74 2.29 20.07 -4.54
C PRO A 74 2.26 20.25 -3.01
N GLY A 75 2.02 21.48 -2.60
CA GLY A 75 1.96 21.89 -1.20
C GLY A 75 0.79 21.23 -0.45
N PRO A 76 0.80 21.22 0.89
CA PRO A 76 -0.24 20.59 1.71
C PRO A 76 -1.65 21.17 1.57
N THR A 77 -1.81 22.31 0.89
CA THR A 77 -3.10 22.98 0.66
C THR A 77 -3.53 22.92 -0.80
N GLU A 78 -2.73 22.32 -1.67
CA GLU A 78 -2.99 22.23 -3.10
C GLU A 78 -3.82 20.98 -3.43
N SER A 79 -4.41 20.91 -4.62
CA SER A 79 -5.11 19.72 -5.11
C SER A 79 -4.14 18.77 -5.84
N ILE A 80 -4.66 17.64 -6.34
CA ILE A 80 -3.93 16.85 -7.33
C ILE A 80 -3.60 17.75 -8.53
N ILE A 81 -2.36 17.66 -9.01
CA ILE A 81 -1.89 18.39 -10.19
C ILE A 81 -1.38 17.42 -11.27
N VAL A 82 -1.37 17.87 -12.51
CA VAL A 82 -0.61 17.20 -13.57
C VAL A 82 0.88 17.36 -13.26
N ASN A 83 1.67 16.30 -13.43
CA ASN A 83 3.11 16.35 -13.19
C ASN A 83 3.72 17.51 -14.01
N PRO A 84 4.34 18.52 -13.37
CA PRO A 84 4.86 19.70 -14.07
C PRO A 84 5.91 19.39 -15.14
N SER A 85 6.52 18.20 -15.06
CA SER A 85 7.46 17.75 -16.08
C SER A 85 6.79 17.19 -17.34
N LEU A 86 5.56 16.70 -17.26
CA LEU A 86 4.87 15.96 -18.33
C LEU A 86 4.91 16.69 -19.68
N GLU A 87 5.33 15.97 -20.70
CA GLU A 87 5.26 16.35 -22.11
C GLU A 87 4.39 15.33 -22.86
N LEU A 88 3.58 15.81 -23.80
CA LEU A 88 2.79 14.98 -24.71
C LEU A 88 3.38 15.12 -26.12
N CYS A 89 3.80 14.00 -26.71
CA CYS A 89 4.25 13.92 -28.09
C CYS A 89 3.15 13.29 -28.95
N VAL A 90 2.82 13.92 -30.07
CA VAL A 90 1.93 13.36 -31.10
C VAL A 90 2.82 12.93 -32.26
N LEU A 91 2.91 11.61 -32.47
CA LEU A 91 3.79 10.98 -33.44
C LEU A 91 3.01 10.64 -34.72
N ALA A 92 3.71 10.63 -35.86
CA ALA A 92 3.14 10.19 -37.14
C ALA A 92 3.24 8.66 -37.34
N THR A 93 3.99 7.99 -36.47
CA THR A 93 4.22 6.55 -36.48
C THR A 93 3.88 5.92 -35.13
N SER A 94 3.49 4.65 -35.15
CA SER A 94 3.19 3.84 -33.95
C SER A 94 4.27 2.78 -33.75
N GLY A 95 4.61 2.50 -32.50
CA GLY A 95 5.67 1.57 -32.11
C GLY A 95 7.01 2.24 -31.75
N CYS A 96 7.06 3.58 -31.72
CA CYS A 96 8.28 4.31 -31.34
C CYS A 96 8.71 4.06 -29.90
N VAL A 97 7.75 3.83 -28.99
CA VAL A 97 8.05 3.61 -27.56
C VAL A 97 8.83 2.31 -27.35
N ASP A 98 8.54 1.25 -28.10
CA ASP A 98 9.26 -0.02 -28.01
C ASP A 98 10.72 0.16 -28.48
N VAL A 99 10.94 0.89 -29.58
CA VAL A 99 12.27 1.25 -30.05
C VAL A 99 13.05 2.05 -29.00
N ILE A 100 12.41 3.03 -28.34
CA ILE A 100 13.03 3.83 -27.26
C ILE A 100 13.44 2.96 -26.07
N HIS A 101 12.65 1.93 -25.72
CA HIS A 101 12.97 1.00 -24.64
C HIS A 101 13.92 -0.12 -25.07
N GLY A 102 14.30 -0.20 -26.35
CA GLY A 102 15.11 -1.28 -26.90
C GLY A 102 14.39 -2.63 -26.91
N LEU A 103 13.05 -2.60 -26.95
CA LEU A 103 12.19 -3.78 -26.99
C LEU A 103 11.96 -4.21 -28.45
N ASP A 104 12.29 -5.47 -28.74
CA ASP A 104 12.03 -6.20 -29.98
C ASP A 104 12.55 -5.56 -31.29
N ALA A 105 13.75 -5.98 -31.74
CA ALA A 105 14.37 -5.55 -32.98
C ALA A 105 13.60 -5.97 -34.27
N LYS A 106 12.48 -6.69 -34.15
CA LYS A 106 11.69 -7.17 -35.29
C LYS A 106 10.48 -6.31 -35.63
N THR A 107 9.99 -5.49 -34.70
CA THR A 107 8.86 -4.58 -34.91
C THR A 107 9.37 -3.18 -35.22
N CYS A 108 9.38 -2.85 -36.51
CA CYS A 108 9.67 -1.52 -37.00
C CYS A 108 8.44 -0.62 -36.80
N PRO A 109 8.58 0.65 -36.36
CA PRO A 109 7.46 1.57 -36.31
C PRO A 109 6.75 1.65 -37.66
N VAL A 110 5.43 1.77 -37.64
CA VAL A 110 4.58 1.82 -38.84
C VAL A 110 3.85 3.16 -38.95
N PRO A 111 3.47 3.62 -40.15
CA PRO A 111 2.64 4.81 -40.30
C PRO A 111 1.33 4.66 -39.51
N GLY A 112 1.04 5.64 -38.65
CA GLY A 112 -0.11 5.62 -37.76
C GLY A 112 0.09 6.60 -36.61
N GLN A 113 -0.95 7.35 -36.25
CA GLN A 113 -0.83 8.38 -35.22
C GLN A 113 -0.79 7.75 -33.82
N GLU A 114 0.22 8.12 -33.02
CA GLU A 114 0.37 7.64 -31.64
C GLU A 114 0.64 8.82 -30.70
N MET A 115 0.01 8.80 -29.52
CA MET A 115 0.29 9.78 -28.47
C MET A 115 1.20 9.16 -27.43
N VAL A 116 2.29 9.85 -27.08
CA VAL A 116 3.28 9.38 -26.12
C VAL A 116 3.42 10.39 -25.00
N LEU A 117 3.37 9.92 -23.76
CA LEU A 117 3.63 10.71 -22.56
C LEU A 117 5.09 10.54 -22.14
N VAL A 118 5.74 11.64 -21.81
CA VAL A 118 7.10 11.65 -21.24
C VAL A 118 7.09 12.49 -19.96
N TRP A 119 7.51 11.92 -18.83
CA TRP A 119 7.50 12.62 -17.54
C TRP A 119 8.61 12.15 -16.61
N LYS A 120 8.97 12.96 -15.63
CA LYS A 120 9.99 12.62 -14.64
C LYS A 120 9.35 11.77 -13.54
N LYS A 121 9.92 10.60 -13.26
CA LYS A 121 9.42 9.71 -12.21
C LYS A 121 9.64 10.35 -10.85
N SER A 122 8.58 10.41 -10.04
CA SER A 122 8.65 10.95 -8.68
C SER A 122 9.79 10.31 -7.87
N GLY A 123 10.54 11.13 -7.13
CA GLY A 123 11.66 10.67 -6.31
C GLY A 123 12.91 10.24 -7.10
N THR A 124 12.95 10.38 -8.42
CA THR A 124 14.13 10.02 -9.23
C THR A 124 14.50 11.13 -10.23
N GLN A 125 15.69 11.01 -10.83
CA GLN A 125 16.11 11.87 -11.94
C GLN A 125 15.80 11.27 -13.31
N LYS A 126 15.08 10.13 -13.37
CA LYS A 126 14.83 9.39 -14.62
C LYS A 126 13.49 9.80 -15.25
N ALA A 127 13.46 9.88 -16.58
CA ALA A 127 12.22 9.98 -17.34
C ALA A 127 11.52 8.62 -17.46
N ALA A 128 10.19 8.65 -17.54
CA ALA A 128 9.35 7.58 -18.01
C ALA A 128 8.81 7.97 -19.40
N VAL A 129 8.61 6.95 -20.24
CA VAL A 129 8.07 7.08 -21.59
C VAL A 129 7.03 5.98 -21.77
N ALA A 130 5.81 6.34 -22.15
CA ALA A 130 4.76 5.37 -22.39
C ALA A 130 3.77 5.89 -23.43
N VAL A 131 3.18 4.97 -24.19
CA VAL A 131 2.02 5.27 -25.03
C VAL A 131 0.87 5.74 -24.13
N ALA A 132 0.26 6.86 -24.50
CA ALA A 132 -0.84 7.48 -23.77
C ALA A 132 -2.10 6.62 -23.93
N LYS A 133 -2.56 6.00 -22.85
CA LYS A 133 -3.84 5.29 -22.86
C LYS A 133 -5.00 6.29 -22.76
N PRO A 134 -6.21 5.98 -23.26
CA PRO A 134 -7.38 6.83 -23.10
C PRO A 134 -7.65 7.22 -21.63
N GLU A 135 -7.45 6.28 -20.71
CA GLU A 135 -7.55 6.49 -19.26
C GLU A 135 -6.55 7.53 -18.72
N ASP A 136 -5.33 7.56 -19.24
CA ASP A 136 -4.30 8.52 -18.83
C ASP A 136 -4.65 9.93 -19.30
N LEU A 137 -5.10 10.05 -20.55
CA LEU A 137 -5.52 11.33 -21.15
C LEU A 137 -6.77 11.90 -20.47
N ALA A 138 -7.74 11.06 -20.14
CA ALA A 138 -8.91 11.46 -19.36
C ALA A 138 -8.51 11.96 -17.96
N ALA A 139 -7.55 11.30 -17.30
CA ALA A 139 -7.07 11.71 -15.97
C ALA A 139 -6.42 13.10 -16.02
N ILE A 140 -5.58 13.32 -17.02
CA ILE A 140 -4.94 14.61 -17.27
C ILE A 140 -6.01 15.68 -17.50
N LYS A 141 -6.97 15.43 -18.39
CA LYS A 141 -8.04 16.38 -18.72
C LYS A 141 -8.89 16.76 -17.51
N ILE A 142 -9.33 15.78 -16.71
CA ILE A 142 -10.15 16.02 -15.51
C ILE A 142 -9.44 16.96 -14.53
N VAL A 143 -8.14 16.72 -14.30
CA VAL A 143 -7.33 17.56 -13.39
C VAL A 143 -7.06 18.94 -13.99
N THR A 144 -6.73 19.02 -15.28
CA THR A 144 -6.46 20.30 -15.98
C THR A 144 -7.69 21.20 -16.01
N ASP A 145 -8.88 20.62 -16.23
CA ASP A 145 -10.13 21.36 -16.32
C ASP A 145 -10.75 21.65 -14.95
N GLY A 146 -10.17 21.12 -13.86
CA GLY A 146 -10.68 21.29 -12.50
C GLY A 146 -12.05 20.63 -12.26
N VAL A 147 -12.35 19.56 -13.01
CA VAL A 147 -13.66 18.89 -12.94
C VAL A 147 -13.75 18.06 -11.66
N ASN A 148 -14.85 18.20 -10.93
CA ASN A 148 -15.12 17.36 -9.77
C ASN A 148 -15.34 15.89 -10.22
N PRO A 149 -14.66 14.90 -9.62
CA PRO A 149 -14.80 13.49 -9.99
C PRO A 149 -16.24 12.97 -10.04
N ALA A 150 -17.06 13.28 -9.04
CA ALA A 150 -18.46 12.82 -8.99
C ALA A 150 -19.31 13.45 -10.11
N SER A 151 -19.05 14.71 -10.45
CA SER A 151 -19.69 15.37 -11.58
C SER A 151 -19.28 14.75 -12.90
N ALA A 152 -17.99 14.45 -13.09
CA ALA A 152 -17.48 13.79 -14.29
C ALA A 152 -18.10 12.39 -14.48
N GLU A 153 -18.28 11.64 -13.40
CA GLU A 153 -18.92 10.32 -13.45
C GLU A 153 -20.38 10.40 -13.89
N THR A 154 -21.10 11.38 -13.33
CA THR A 154 -22.51 11.64 -13.67
C THR A 154 -22.66 12.04 -15.13
N GLU A 155 -21.83 12.96 -15.63
CA GLU A 155 -21.85 13.44 -17.01
C GLU A 155 -21.50 12.33 -18.02
N ALA A 156 -20.48 11.52 -17.69
CA ALA A 156 -20.05 10.42 -18.55
C ALA A 156 -20.94 9.16 -18.45
N ASN A 157 -21.94 9.17 -17.56
CA ASN A 157 -22.80 8.02 -17.25
C ASN A 157 -21.99 6.73 -16.97
N VAL A 158 -20.94 6.86 -16.16
CA VAL A 158 -20.09 5.75 -15.74
C VAL A 158 -20.37 5.37 -14.29
N ALA A 159 -19.90 4.18 -13.89
CA ALA A 159 -20.04 3.73 -12.51
C ALA A 159 -19.36 4.70 -11.52
N PRO A 160 -19.99 5.01 -10.38
CA PRO A 160 -19.36 5.81 -9.33
C PRO A 160 -18.01 5.24 -8.89
N GLY A 161 -17.04 6.12 -8.63
CA GLY A 161 -15.65 5.83 -8.25
C GLY A 161 -14.72 5.41 -9.38
N LEU A 162 -15.22 5.28 -10.61
CA LEU A 162 -14.38 4.97 -11.77
C LEU A 162 -13.38 6.09 -12.04
N VAL A 163 -13.77 7.35 -11.86
CA VAL A 163 -12.87 8.49 -12.01
C VAL A 163 -11.81 8.48 -10.91
N ASP A 164 -12.17 8.20 -9.67
CA ASP A 164 -11.19 8.07 -8.57
C ASP A 164 -10.20 6.92 -8.78
N ILE A 165 -10.64 5.80 -9.35
CA ILE A 165 -9.76 4.70 -9.77
C ILE A 165 -8.78 5.18 -10.85
N LEU A 166 -9.28 5.89 -11.85
CA LEU A 166 -8.51 6.42 -12.97
C LEU A 166 -7.46 7.45 -12.53
N LEU A 167 -7.85 8.40 -11.67
CA LEU A 167 -6.92 9.37 -11.07
C LEU A 167 -5.82 8.66 -10.26
N ARG A 168 -6.18 7.64 -9.48
CA ARG A 168 -5.20 6.86 -8.71
C ARG A 168 -4.23 6.07 -9.58
N ARG A 169 -4.68 5.50 -10.70
CA ARG A 169 -3.77 4.85 -11.67
C ARG A 169 -2.76 5.86 -12.22
N ALA A 170 -3.21 7.06 -12.58
CA ALA A 170 -2.32 8.11 -13.09
C ALA A 170 -1.36 8.64 -12.00
N LEU A 171 -1.80 8.76 -10.75
CA LEU A 171 -0.94 9.03 -9.59
C LEU A 171 0.13 7.93 -9.40
N GLY A 172 -0.27 6.65 -9.47
CA GLY A 172 0.65 5.51 -9.36
C GLY A 172 1.70 5.45 -10.47
N LYS A 173 1.36 5.90 -11.68
CA LYS A 173 2.30 6.08 -12.80
C LYS A 173 3.21 7.32 -12.61
N GLY A 174 2.82 8.26 -11.75
CA GLY A 174 3.46 9.56 -11.57
C GLY A 174 3.14 10.58 -12.67
N ILE A 175 2.09 10.33 -13.47
CA ILE A 175 1.56 11.27 -14.48
C ILE A 175 0.86 12.44 -13.77
N LEU A 176 0.16 12.13 -12.68
CA LEU A 176 -0.37 13.10 -11.73
C LEU A 176 0.48 13.08 -10.46
N LEU A 177 0.45 14.18 -9.70
CA LEU A 177 1.06 14.30 -8.38
C LEU A 177 0.00 14.71 -7.37
N SER A 178 -0.03 14.04 -6.22
CA SER A 178 -0.88 14.39 -5.09
C SER A 178 -0.11 15.22 -4.07
N PRO A 179 -0.79 16.08 -3.28
CA PRO A 179 -0.20 16.67 -2.09
C PRO A 179 0.42 15.62 -1.17
N ALA A 180 1.39 16.04 -0.37
CA ALA A 180 1.92 15.16 0.67
C ALA A 180 0.82 14.77 1.67
N SER A 181 0.82 13.50 2.08
CA SER A 181 -0.08 13.00 3.11
C SER A 181 0.00 13.86 4.38
N LEU A 182 -1.16 14.16 4.96
CA LEU A 182 -1.25 14.81 6.27
C LEU A 182 -1.18 13.81 7.43
N ILE A 183 -1.23 12.50 7.14
CA ILE A 183 -1.09 11.44 8.14
C ILE A 183 0.40 11.21 8.41
N ARG A 184 0.92 12.00 9.35
CA ARG A 184 2.36 12.07 9.66
C ARG A 184 2.64 12.03 11.15
N ARG A 185 3.70 11.33 11.54
CA ARG A 185 4.30 11.41 12.87
C ARG A 185 5.26 12.58 12.94
N ARG A 186 5.30 13.27 14.08
CA ARG A 186 6.23 14.39 14.26
C ARG A 186 7.58 13.79 14.66
N ARG A 187 8.66 14.25 14.03
CA ARG A 187 10.02 13.77 14.38
C ARG A 187 10.37 14.02 15.85
N GLN A 188 9.87 15.12 16.38
CA GLN A 188 9.95 15.50 17.79
C GLN A 188 9.21 14.56 18.77
N ASP A 189 8.33 13.68 18.28
CA ASP A 189 7.74 12.62 19.12
C ASP A 189 8.75 11.48 19.41
N PHE A 190 9.92 11.52 18.78
CA PHE A 190 11.04 10.60 18.97
C PHE A 190 12.26 11.34 19.53
N SER A 191 13.25 10.59 20.03
CA SER A 191 14.52 11.20 20.43
C SER A 191 15.17 11.95 19.25
N GLY A 192 15.59 13.20 19.50
CA GLY A 192 16.20 14.06 18.47
C GLY A 192 17.53 13.54 17.90
N SER A 193 18.16 12.57 18.57
CA SER A 193 19.38 11.91 18.09
C SER A 193 19.13 10.79 17.07
N LEU A 194 17.87 10.41 16.82
CA LEU A 194 17.54 9.31 15.91
C LEU A 194 17.31 9.78 14.48
N CYS A 195 18.01 9.15 13.53
CA CYS A 195 17.72 9.30 12.11
C CYS A 195 16.56 8.37 11.71
N ILE A 196 15.35 8.93 11.57
CA ILE A 196 14.18 8.17 11.13
C ILE A 196 13.91 8.45 9.64
N PRO A 197 13.91 7.42 8.77
CA PRO A 197 13.56 7.57 7.37
C PRO A 197 12.15 8.12 7.17
N GLU A 198 11.99 8.98 6.17
CA GLU A 198 10.74 9.68 5.85
C GLU A 198 9.57 8.72 5.59
N GLN A 199 9.85 7.57 4.95
CA GLN A 199 8.89 6.50 4.68
C GLN A 199 8.27 5.87 5.94
N HIS A 200 8.87 6.08 7.13
CA HIS A 200 8.33 5.59 8.42
C HIS A 200 7.68 6.70 9.25
N LEU A 201 7.59 7.91 8.70
CA LEU A 201 6.94 9.06 9.33
C LEU A 201 5.63 9.42 8.65
N SER A 202 5.47 9.11 7.35
CA SER A 202 4.31 9.51 6.54
C SER A 202 3.58 8.29 6.00
N ALA A 203 2.27 8.21 6.22
CA ALA A 203 1.44 7.13 5.69
C ALA A 203 0.63 7.60 4.48
N GLU A 204 0.71 6.88 3.36
CA GLU A 204 -0.07 7.19 2.15
C GLU A 204 -1.41 6.46 2.09
N VAL A 205 -1.62 5.51 3.00
CA VAL A 205 -2.82 4.69 3.10
C VAL A 205 -3.32 4.76 4.53
N PHE A 206 -4.63 4.98 4.68
CA PHE A 206 -5.32 4.85 5.95
C PHE A 206 -6.25 3.65 5.91
N THR A 207 -6.19 2.79 6.93
CA THR A 207 -7.03 1.59 7.03
C THR A 207 -8.13 1.77 8.07
N LEU A 208 -9.38 1.63 7.66
CA LEU A 208 -10.51 1.42 8.56
C LEU A 208 -10.74 -0.09 8.69
N GLN A 209 -10.41 -0.67 9.85
CA GLN A 209 -10.82 -2.04 10.14
C GLN A 209 -12.22 -2.01 10.72
N TRP A 210 -13.18 -2.35 9.88
CA TRP A 210 -14.58 -2.26 10.23
C TRP A 210 -15.08 -3.60 10.72
N HIS A 211 -15.25 -3.70 12.04
CA HIS A 211 -16.03 -4.75 12.67
C HIS A 211 -17.50 -4.44 12.39
N ILE A 212 -17.99 -4.86 11.23
CA ILE A 212 -19.32 -4.47 10.74
C ILE A 212 -20.45 -5.18 11.50
N THR A 213 -20.15 -6.35 12.09
CA THR A 213 -21.06 -7.10 12.95
C THR A 213 -20.31 -7.81 14.08
N GLN A 214 -21.00 -8.10 15.18
CA GLN A 214 -20.53 -9.05 16.21
C GLN A 214 -21.01 -10.49 15.97
N ASP A 215 -21.91 -10.70 15.01
CA ASP A 215 -22.43 -12.02 14.68
C ASP A 215 -21.30 -12.90 14.13
N CYS A 216 -21.22 -14.14 14.62
CA CYS A 216 -20.17 -15.06 14.25
C CYS A 216 -20.66 -16.50 14.36
N ASP A 217 -20.34 -17.30 13.34
CA ASP A 217 -20.64 -18.72 13.22
C ASP A 217 -19.69 -19.64 14.01
N LEU A 218 -18.72 -19.06 14.74
CA LEU A 218 -17.77 -19.77 15.59
C LEU A 218 -17.76 -19.25 17.01
N PHE A 219 -17.25 -20.04 17.95
CA PHE A 219 -17.06 -19.68 19.37
C PHE A 219 -15.60 -19.84 19.82
N CYS A 220 -14.66 -19.18 19.10
CA CYS A 220 -13.22 -19.39 19.31
C CYS A 220 -12.72 -19.07 20.72
N ARG A 221 -11.88 -19.94 21.30
CA ARG A 221 -11.34 -19.79 22.67
C ARG A 221 -10.45 -18.56 22.86
N HIS A 222 -9.76 -18.09 21.83
CA HIS A 222 -8.89 -16.90 21.89
C HIS A 222 -9.61 -15.56 21.62
N CYS A 223 -10.95 -15.56 21.47
CA CYS A 223 -11.67 -14.38 21.00
C CYS A 223 -11.61 -13.24 22.05
N TYR A 224 -11.18 -12.05 21.63
CA TYR A 224 -10.98 -10.90 22.52
C TYR A 224 -12.27 -10.17 22.89
N ASP A 225 -13.33 -10.26 22.08
CA ASP A 225 -14.62 -9.65 22.40
C ASP A 225 -15.79 -10.45 21.81
N ARG A 226 -16.80 -10.70 22.63
CA ARG A 226 -18.09 -11.35 22.32
C ARG A 226 -19.27 -10.62 22.94
N SER A 227 -19.08 -9.36 23.32
CA SER A 227 -20.15 -8.48 23.75
C SER A 227 -21.23 -8.41 22.68
N ALA A 228 -22.48 -8.54 23.10
CA ALA A 228 -23.61 -8.30 22.22
C ALA A 228 -23.64 -6.81 21.87
N ARG A 229 -23.65 -6.50 20.58
CA ARG A 229 -23.73 -5.14 20.06
C ARG A 229 -24.74 -5.12 18.93
N ALA A 230 -25.53 -4.05 18.86
CA ALA A 230 -26.46 -3.87 17.76
C ALA A 230 -25.68 -3.54 16.48
N ASN A 231 -26.08 -4.17 15.38
CA ASN A 231 -25.56 -3.81 14.07
C ASN A 231 -26.12 -2.45 13.65
N MET A 232 -25.26 -1.59 13.12
CA MET A 232 -25.66 -0.34 12.49
C MET A 232 -26.59 -0.64 11.29
N PRO A 233 -27.73 0.05 11.17
CA PRO A 233 -28.58 -0.06 9.99
C PRO A 233 -27.82 0.29 8.71
N VAL A 234 -28.16 -0.34 7.58
CA VAL A 234 -27.41 -0.19 6.32
C VAL A 234 -27.25 1.27 5.89
N ASN A 235 -28.29 2.10 6.00
CA ASN A 235 -28.20 3.52 5.65
C ASN A 235 -27.14 4.26 6.46
N LYS A 236 -26.98 3.93 7.74
CA LYS A 236 -25.93 4.48 8.60
C LYS A 236 -24.55 3.91 8.27
N ALA A 237 -24.48 2.63 7.88
CA ALA A 237 -23.25 2.07 7.35
C ALA A 237 -22.80 2.80 6.07
N LEU A 238 -23.73 3.20 5.19
CA LEU A 238 -23.39 3.99 4.01
C LEU A 238 -22.88 5.40 4.38
N ASP A 239 -23.49 6.06 5.37
CA ASP A 239 -23.00 7.36 5.90
C ASP A 239 -21.53 7.25 6.37
N VAL A 240 -21.14 6.14 7.00
CA VAL A 240 -19.74 5.88 7.44
C VAL A 240 -18.77 5.82 6.26
N ILE A 241 -19.17 5.20 5.14
CA ILE A 241 -18.35 5.10 3.94
C ILE A 241 -18.10 6.50 3.36
N ASP A 242 -19.13 7.34 3.33
CA ASP A 242 -19.02 8.74 2.87
C ASP A 242 -18.13 9.59 3.78
N ASP A 243 -18.26 9.43 5.09
CA ASP A 243 -17.40 10.12 6.06
C ASP A 243 -15.94 9.68 5.96
N PHE A 244 -15.69 8.37 5.82
CA PHE A 244 -14.34 7.85 5.60
C PHE A 244 -13.73 8.34 4.29
N HIS A 245 -14.54 8.49 3.24
CA HIS A 245 -14.09 9.02 1.96
C HIS A 245 -13.67 10.48 2.09
N THR A 246 -14.48 11.28 2.78
CA THR A 246 -14.18 12.68 3.12
C THR A 246 -12.88 12.76 3.93
N PHE A 247 -12.74 11.96 4.99
CA PHE A 247 -11.52 11.87 5.77
C PHE A 247 -10.28 11.57 4.90
N CYS A 248 -10.34 10.56 4.03
CA CYS A 248 -9.19 10.20 3.19
C CYS A 248 -8.77 11.34 2.24
N ARG A 249 -9.76 11.99 1.61
CA ARG A 249 -9.53 13.13 0.73
C ARG A 249 -8.87 14.29 1.49
N ASP A 250 -9.46 14.69 2.61
CA ASP A 250 -9.00 15.83 3.39
C ASP A 250 -7.61 15.59 4.02
N ARG A 251 -7.18 14.32 4.13
CA ARG A 251 -5.85 13.93 4.63
C ARG A 251 -4.85 13.54 3.56
N HIS A 252 -5.22 13.63 2.28
CA HIS A 252 -4.38 13.26 1.13
C HIS A 252 -3.83 11.83 1.22
N VAL A 253 -4.71 10.89 1.59
CA VAL A 253 -4.37 9.46 1.69
C VAL A 253 -5.37 8.61 0.94
N ARG A 254 -4.94 7.42 0.54
CA ARG A 254 -5.84 6.39 0.01
C ARG A 254 -6.55 5.70 1.17
N GLY A 255 -7.83 5.41 1.00
CA GLY A 255 -8.60 4.61 1.96
C GLY A 255 -8.53 3.11 1.65
N GLN A 256 -8.42 2.32 2.71
CA GLN A 256 -8.61 0.87 2.70
C GLN A 256 -9.64 0.49 3.76
N ILE A 257 -10.61 -0.36 3.41
CA ILE A 257 -11.56 -0.93 4.36
C ILE A 257 -11.26 -2.43 4.51
N SER A 258 -10.92 -2.83 5.73
CA SER A 258 -10.78 -4.25 6.10
C SER A 258 -12.03 -4.67 6.86
N PHE A 259 -12.99 -5.28 6.16
CA PHE A 259 -14.20 -5.81 6.78
C PHE A 259 -13.84 -6.99 7.68
N SER A 260 -14.28 -6.91 8.93
CA SER A 260 -13.97 -7.82 10.03
C SER A 260 -15.17 -7.86 10.99
N GLY A 261 -14.97 -8.30 12.23
CA GLY A 261 -16.02 -8.40 13.24
C GLY A 261 -15.99 -9.75 13.94
N GLY A 262 -17.18 -10.28 14.17
CA GLY A 262 -17.39 -11.72 14.30
C GLY A 262 -17.03 -12.41 12.98
N ASN A 263 -18.00 -12.52 12.07
CA ASN A 263 -17.79 -12.88 10.67
C ASN A 263 -18.50 -11.82 9.80
N PRO A 264 -17.77 -10.97 9.04
CA PRO A 264 -18.38 -9.85 8.33
C PRO A 264 -19.46 -10.27 7.33
N LEU A 265 -19.37 -11.49 6.80
CA LEU A 265 -20.33 -12.03 5.83
C LEU A 265 -21.70 -12.36 6.44
N LEU A 266 -21.85 -12.27 7.77
CA LEU A 266 -23.11 -12.44 8.48
C LEU A 266 -23.88 -11.12 8.66
N TYR A 267 -23.28 -9.98 8.31
CA TYR A 267 -24.03 -8.73 8.26
C TYR A 267 -25.08 -8.82 7.14
N PRO A 268 -26.38 -8.60 7.40
CA PRO A 268 -27.44 -8.95 6.45
C PRO A 268 -27.30 -8.26 5.08
N GLU A 269 -26.85 -7.00 5.05
CA GLU A 269 -26.65 -6.22 3.83
C GLU A 269 -25.16 -6.11 3.43
N PHE A 270 -24.34 -7.12 3.73
CA PHE A 270 -22.88 -7.05 3.54
C PHE A 270 -22.48 -6.68 2.10
N LEU A 271 -23.13 -7.28 1.10
CA LEU A 271 -22.82 -7.03 -0.31
C LEU A 271 -23.12 -5.58 -0.71
N GLU A 272 -24.13 -4.94 -0.13
CA GLU A 272 -24.45 -3.53 -0.40
C GLU A 272 -23.37 -2.60 0.17
N VAL A 273 -22.95 -2.83 1.41
CA VAL A 273 -21.88 -2.05 2.04
C VAL A 273 -20.54 -2.27 1.33
N TYR A 274 -20.24 -3.51 0.94
CA TYR A 274 -19.05 -3.86 0.15
C TYR A 274 -19.05 -3.17 -1.22
N GLU A 275 -20.19 -3.14 -1.91
CA GLU A 275 -20.36 -2.45 -3.18
C GLU A 275 -20.16 -0.95 -3.05
N GLN A 276 -20.75 -0.31 -2.04
CA GLN A 276 -20.56 1.12 -1.84
C GLN A 276 -19.11 1.47 -1.51
N ALA A 277 -18.43 0.64 -0.72
CA ALA A 277 -17.00 0.83 -0.44
C ALA A 277 -16.15 0.73 -1.73
N ALA A 278 -16.41 -0.28 -2.57
CA ALA A 278 -15.72 -0.45 -3.84
C ALA A 278 -16.03 0.69 -4.83
N ARG A 279 -17.28 1.16 -4.87
CA ARG A 279 -17.73 2.32 -5.67
C ARG A 279 -17.18 3.66 -5.18
N LYS A 280 -16.72 3.78 -3.94
CA LYS A 280 -15.90 4.95 -3.50
C LYS A 280 -14.43 4.74 -3.80
N GLY A 281 -14.11 3.68 -4.52
CA GLY A 281 -12.77 3.32 -4.90
C GLY A 281 -11.94 2.72 -3.76
N PHE A 282 -12.48 2.43 -2.58
CA PHE A 282 -11.63 1.89 -1.51
C PHE A 282 -11.02 0.54 -1.88
N ALA A 283 -9.77 0.35 -1.46
CA ALA A 283 -9.20 -0.99 -1.42
C ALA A 283 -9.96 -1.79 -0.35
N VAL A 284 -10.60 -2.90 -0.73
CA VAL A 284 -11.44 -3.68 0.17
C VAL A 284 -10.79 -5.03 0.47
N ALA A 285 -10.75 -5.40 1.74
CA ALA A 285 -10.26 -6.69 2.20
C ALA A 285 -11.25 -7.34 3.16
N ILE A 286 -11.25 -8.67 3.23
CA ILE A 286 -12.17 -9.44 4.08
C ILE A 286 -11.35 -10.24 5.08
N LEU A 287 -11.63 -10.08 6.36
CA LEU A 287 -11.07 -10.84 7.47
C LEU A 287 -12.23 -11.65 8.06
N GLY A 288 -12.36 -12.91 7.65
CA GLY A 288 -13.56 -13.71 7.95
C GLY A 288 -13.31 -15.20 8.02
N ASN A 289 -14.41 -15.95 8.11
CA ASN A 289 -14.40 -17.42 8.09
C ASN A 289 -14.61 -17.94 6.65
N PRO A 290 -14.34 -19.23 6.39
CA PRO A 290 -14.66 -19.87 5.12
C PRO A 290 -16.10 -19.61 4.67
N THR A 291 -16.29 -19.33 3.38
CA THR A 291 -17.61 -19.16 2.76
C THR A 291 -17.76 -20.03 1.51
N THR A 292 -18.94 -20.04 0.91
CA THR A 292 -19.22 -20.85 -0.27
C THR A 292 -18.67 -20.22 -1.55
N ARG A 293 -18.59 -21.01 -2.63
CA ARG A 293 -18.18 -20.51 -3.95
C ARG A 293 -19.17 -19.45 -4.45
N GLU A 294 -20.46 -19.64 -4.21
CA GLU A 294 -21.53 -18.74 -4.66
C GLU A 294 -21.42 -17.36 -3.99
N MET A 295 -21.08 -17.32 -2.69
CA MET A 295 -20.82 -16.06 -1.99
C MET A 295 -19.57 -15.37 -2.56
N MET A 296 -18.48 -16.10 -2.80
CA MET A 296 -17.28 -15.53 -3.44
C MET A 296 -17.58 -14.98 -4.84
N ASP A 297 -18.38 -15.68 -5.64
CA ASP A 297 -18.80 -15.18 -6.96
C ASP A 297 -19.64 -13.90 -6.86
N SER A 298 -20.47 -13.79 -5.83
CA SER A 298 -21.26 -12.59 -5.56
C SER A 298 -20.37 -11.40 -5.19
N ILE A 299 -19.34 -11.62 -4.37
CA ILE A 299 -18.33 -10.61 -4.04
C ILE A 299 -17.57 -10.18 -5.32
N LEU A 300 -17.11 -11.15 -6.12
CA LEU A 300 -16.32 -10.88 -7.33
C LEU A 300 -17.08 -10.15 -8.43
N LYS A 301 -18.41 -10.31 -8.51
CA LYS A 301 -19.26 -9.51 -9.40
C LYS A 301 -19.24 -8.02 -9.07
N ILE A 302 -18.99 -7.68 -7.80
CA ILE A 302 -18.90 -6.29 -7.33
C ILE A 302 -17.46 -5.80 -7.51
N ALA A 303 -16.52 -6.43 -6.80
CA ALA A 303 -15.11 -6.10 -6.87
C ALA A 303 -14.27 -7.27 -6.34
N ARG A 304 -13.05 -7.42 -6.86
CA ARG A 304 -12.08 -8.36 -6.31
C ARG A 304 -11.49 -7.78 -5.01
N PRO A 305 -11.55 -8.48 -3.86
CA PRO A 305 -10.89 -8.00 -2.66
C PRO A 305 -9.37 -8.07 -2.84
N GLU A 306 -8.65 -7.13 -2.23
CA GLU A 306 -7.17 -7.13 -2.19
C GLU A 306 -6.64 -8.44 -1.62
N TYR A 307 -7.27 -8.92 -0.54
CA TYR A 307 -7.03 -10.23 0.04
C TYR A 307 -8.23 -10.70 0.86
N PHE A 308 -8.31 -12.01 1.04
CA PHE A 308 -9.19 -12.66 2.02
C PHE A 308 -8.32 -13.33 3.08
N GLN A 309 -8.39 -12.83 4.31
CA GLN A 309 -7.68 -13.39 5.45
C GLN A 309 -8.57 -14.38 6.20
N VAL A 310 -8.12 -15.62 6.28
CA VAL A 310 -8.68 -16.67 7.13
C VAL A 310 -7.71 -16.97 8.28
N SER A 311 -8.16 -17.77 9.24
CA SER A 311 -7.34 -18.11 10.40
C SER A 311 -7.17 -19.61 10.58
N LEU A 312 -5.94 -20.00 10.88
CA LEU A 312 -5.56 -21.31 11.37
C LEU A 312 -4.71 -21.11 12.61
N GLU A 313 -5.05 -21.78 13.71
CA GLU A 313 -4.36 -21.59 15.01
C GLU A 313 -3.22 -22.60 15.25
N GLY A 314 -2.80 -23.33 14.22
CA GLY A 314 -1.76 -24.36 14.31
C GLY A 314 -2.08 -25.52 13.37
N LEU A 315 -1.59 -26.70 13.72
CA LEU A 315 -1.93 -27.99 13.08
C LEU A 315 -3.38 -28.39 13.40
N PRO A 316 -3.96 -29.37 12.69
CA PRO A 316 -5.40 -29.64 12.71
C PRO A 316 -6.01 -29.80 14.11
N GLU A 317 -5.39 -30.61 14.96
CA GLU A 317 -5.89 -30.86 16.32
C GLU A 317 -5.96 -29.60 17.17
N HIS A 318 -4.86 -28.82 17.21
CA HIS A 318 -4.82 -27.58 17.98
C HIS A 318 -5.81 -26.56 17.41
N ASN A 319 -5.84 -26.38 16.08
CA ASN A 319 -6.78 -25.47 15.43
C ASN A 319 -8.22 -25.76 15.83
N ASP A 320 -8.63 -27.03 15.75
CA ASP A 320 -10.00 -27.44 16.00
C ASP A 320 -10.36 -27.37 17.49
N SER A 321 -9.38 -27.56 18.39
CA SER A 321 -9.56 -27.33 19.83
C SER A 321 -9.91 -25.86 20.14
N ILE A 322 -9.41 -24.93 19.33
CA ILE A 322 -9.62 -23.49 19.53
C ILE A 322 -10.83 -22.97 18.78
N ARG A 323 -11.03 -23.38 17.52
CA ARG A 323 -12.03 -22.82 16.59
C ARG A 323 -13.24 -23.71 16.34
N GLY A 324 -13.22 -24.95 16.84
CA GLY A 324 -14.28 -25.94 16.68
C GLY A 324 -13.91 -27.05 15.69
N HIS A 325 -14.52 -28.22 15.89
CA HIS A 325 -14.23 -29.43 15.11
C HIS A 325 -14.42 -29.22 13.59
N GLY A 326 -13.48 -29.76 12.82
CA GLY A 326 -13.46 -29.72 11.35
C GLY A 326 -13.09 -28.35 10.76
N HIS A 327 -12.80 -27.34 11.58
CA HIS A 327 -12.50 -25.99 11.09
C HIS A 327 -11.24 -25.97 10.21
N PHE A 328 -10.19 -26.70 10.58
CA PHE A 328 -8.95 -26.75 9.81
C PHE A 328 -9.22 -27.17 8.37
N GLN A 329 -9.95 -28.27 8.18
CA GLN A 329 -10.27 -28.79 6.85
C GLN A 329 -11.18 -27.84 6.07
N ARG A 330 -12.15 -27.18 6.72
CA ARG A 330 -12.98 -26.15 6.06
C ARG A 330 -12.14 -25.00 5.50
N VAL A 331 -11.14 -24.53 6.26
CA VAL A 331 -10.21 -23.51 5.78
C VAL A 331 -9.38 -24.02 4.62
N MET A 332 -8.80 -25.21 4.71
CA MET A 332 -8.00 -25.77 3.61
C MET A 332 -8.82 -25.88 2.31
N ASN A 333 -10.07 -26.35 2.38
CA ASN A 333 -10.96 -26.41 1.22
C ASN A 333 -11.30 -25.01 0.67
N PHE A 334 -11.47 -24.02 1.55
CA PHE A 334 -11.76 -22.65 1.13
C PHE A 334 -10.56 -21.95 0.49
N LEU A 335 -9.33 -22.25 0.93
CA LEU A 335 -8.12 -21.76 0.26
C LEU A 335 -8.04 -22.25 -1.19
N GLU A 336 -8.53 -23.46 -1.48
CA GLU A 336 -8.65 -23.96 -2.85
C GLU A 336 -9.68 -23.16 -3.67
N ILE A 337 -10.80 -22.75 -3.06
CA ILE A 337 -11.77 -21.84 -3.70
C ILE A 337 -11.12 -20.50 -4.02
N LEU A 338 -10.45 -19.86 -3.04
CA LEU A 338 -9.76 -18.58 -3.24
C LEU A 338 -8.75 -18.65 -4.38
N ARG A 339 -7.96 -19.74 -4.45
CA ARG A 339 -7.00 -19.97 -5.53
C ARG A 339 -7.70 -20.12 -6.88
N ALA A 340 -8.80 -20.88 -6.94
CA ALA A 340 -9.55 -21.10 -8.18
C ALA A 340 -10.19 -19.82 -8.75
N VAL A 341 -10.51 -18.85 -7.89
CA VAL A 341 -11.07 -17.54 -8.28
C VAL A 341 -10.04 -16.40 -8.27
N GLU A 342 -8.76 -16.75 -8.13
CA GLU A 342 -7.62 -15.82 -8.13
C GLU A 342 -7.71 -14.68 -7.10
N VAL A 343 -8.27 -14.96 -5.92
CA VAL A 343 -8.25 -14.07 -4.76
C VAL A 343 -7.07 -14.45 -3.87
N GLN A 344 -6.29 -13.45 -3.43
CA GLN A 344 -5.16 -13.70 -2.54
C GLN A 344 -5.65 -14.15 -1.16
N GLY A 345 -5.43 -15.43 -0.85
CA GLY A 345 -5.65 -15.97 0.49
C GLY A 345 -4.49 -15.64 1.43
N GLN A 346 -4.81 -15.18 2.63
CA GLN A 346 -3.85 -15.00 3.72
C GLN A 346 -4.27 -15.80 4.95
N VAL A 347 -3.30 -16.37 5.67
CA VAL A 347 -3.55 -17.04 6.95
C VAL A 347 -2.98 -16.19 8.09
N MET A 348 -3.82 -15.95 9.09
CA MET A 348 -3.44 -15.28 10.33
C MET A 348 -3.68 -16.16 11.54
N LEU A 349 -2.64 -16.31 12.37
CA LEU A 349 -2.66 -17.09 13.60
C LEU A 349 -2.59 -16.18 14.83
N THR A 350 -3.26 -16.57 15.92
CA THR A 350 -3.05 -15.99 17.26
C THR A 350 -2.01 -16.82 18.00
N LEU A 351 -0.82 -16.25 18.21
CA LEU A 351 0.31 -16.95 18.82
C LEU A 351 0.09 -17.09 20.33
N THR A 352 0.09 -18.33 20.79
CA THR A 352 0.01 -18.75 22.18
C THR A 352 1.20 -19.65 22.51
N ARG A 353 1.42 -19.94 23.79
CA ARG A 353 2.43 -20.92 24.20
C ARG A 353 2.20 -22.27 23.52
N ASP A 354 0.94 -22.69 23.43
CA ASP A 354 0.56 -24.06 23.06
C ASP A 354 0.59 -24.31 21.53
N ASN A 355 0.74 -23.27 20.70
CA ASN A 355 0.86 -23.39 19.24
C ASN A 355 2.13 -22.80 18.63
N MET A 356 3.02 -22.21 19.43
CA MET A 356 4.22 -21.55 18.91
C MET A 356 5.14 -22.49 18.12
N ASN A 357 5.28 -23.74 18.57
CA ASN A 357 6.04 -24.78 17.87
C ASN A 357 5.35 -25.29 16.58
N GLN A 358 4.08 -24.94 16.34
CA GLN A 358 3.30 -25.37 15.18
C GLN A 358 3.31 -24.36 14.03
N VAL A 359 3.83 -23.14 14.24
CA VAL A 359 3.81 -22.09 13.20
C VAL A 359 4.65 -22.47 11.98
N LEU A 360 5.88 -22.97 12.19
CA LEU A 360 6.76 -23.36 11.08
C LEU A 360 6.27 -24.63 10.37
N PRO A 361 5.84 -25.70 11.06
CA PRO A 361 5.17 -26.84 10.41
C PRO A 361 3.91 -26.44 9.61
N LEU A 362 3.10 -25.52 10.13
CA LEU A 362 1.96 -25.00 9.40
C LEU A 362 2.38 -24.21 8.15
N ALA A 363 3.46 -23.44 8.24
CA ALA A 363 4.03 -22.75 7.09
C ALA A 363 4.44 -23.73 5.97
N GLU A 364 5.05 -24.86 6.32
CA GLU A 364 5.42 -25.90 5.34
C GLU A 364 4.18 -26.48 4.62
N ILE A 365 3.06 -26.64 5.33
CA ILE A 365 1.79 -27.10 4.73
C ILE A 365 1.21 -26.05 3.77
N LEU A 366 1.34 -24.76 4.12
CA LEU A 366 0.75 -23.64 3.40
C LEU A 366 1.63 -23.09 2.27
N GLU A 367 2.90 -23.50 2.18
CA GLU A 367 3.83 -23.05 1.15
C GLU A 367 3.26 -23.31 -0.26
N GLY A 368 3.22 -22.27 -1.09
CA GLY A 368 2.64 -22.32 -2.44
C GLY A 368 1.11 -22.40 -2.49
N LYS A 369 0.40 -22.44 -1.35
CA LYS A 369 -1.08 -22.47 -1.29
C LYS A 369 -1.70 -21.12 -0.97
N VAL A 370 -0.99 -20.27 -0.24
CA VAL A 370 -1.47 -18.95 0.21
C VAL A 370 -0.42 -17.89 -0.05
N TRP A 371 -0.85 -16.63 -0.10
CA TRP A 371 0.05 -15.50 -0.31
C TRP A 371 0.91 -15.22 0.92
N GLY A 372 0.40 -15.48 2.12
CA GLY A 372 1.15 -15.28 3.34
C GLY A 372 0.56 -15.96 4.57
N LEU A 373 1.43 -16.34 5.49
CA LEU A 373 1.17 -16.76 6.87
C LEU A 373 1.85 -15.77 7.81
N ALA A 374 1.05 -15.06 8.60
CA ALA A 374 1.53 -14.20 9.66
C ALA A 374 0.90 -14.60 11.00
N PHE A 375 1.51 -14.14 12.09
CA PHE A 375 0.95 -14.29 13.43
C PHE A 375 0.80 -12.92 14.10
N ASN A 376 -0.12 -12.85 15.06
CA ASN A 376 -0.09 -11.84 16.10
C ASN A 376 0.00 -12.53 17.45
N ARG A 377 0.78 -11.99 18.38
CA ARG A 377 0.73 -12.47 19.76
C ARG A 377 -0.65 -12.28 20.38
N LEU A 378 -1.03 -13.24 21.23
CA LEU A 378 -2.22 -13.19 22.06
C LEU A 378 -2.28 -11.87 22.83
N SER A 379 -3.42 -11.20 22.82
CA SER A 379 -3.75 -10.20 23.84
C SER A 379 -4.63 -10.90 24.87
N PRO A 380 -4.20 -11.02 26.15
CA PRO A 380 -4.94 -11.70 27.21
C PRO A 380 -6.23 -10.98 27.64
N VAL A 381 -7.21 -10.86 26.74
CA VAL A 381 -8.50 -10.21 26.97
C VAL A 381 -9.65 -11.10 26.47
N GLY A 382 -10.86 -10.83 26.93
CA GLY A 382 -12.03 -11.63 26.59
C GLY A 382 -11.84 -13.11 26.95
N ARG A 383 -12.18 -14.02 26.04
CA ARG A 383 -11.92 -15.46 26.25
C ARG A 383 -10.44 -15.81 26.14
N GLY A 384 -9.67 -15.01 25.38
CA GLY A 384 -8.22 -15.18 25.24
C GLY A 384 -7.45 -15.04 26.54
N ALA A 385 -8.02 -14.41 27.57
CA ALA A 385 -7.43 -14.36 28.92
C ALA A 385 -7.25 -15.75 29.57
N ALA A 386 -7.98 -16.78 29.11
CA ALA A 386 -7.82 -18.15 29.57
C ALA A 386 -6.66 -18.92 28.88
N LEU A 387 -6.01 -18.30 27.90
CA LEU A 387 -4.89 -18.89 27.16
C LEU A 387 -3.55 -18.30 27.63
N ALA A 388 -2.47 -19.06 27.46
CA ALA A 388 -1.14 -18.63 27.86
C ALA A 388 -0.37 -17.99 26.70
N LEU A 389 0.28 -16.86 26.99
CA LEU A 389 1.34 -16.32 26.16
C LEU A 389 2.61 -17.20 26.28
N PRO A 390 3.47 -17.26 25.25
CA PRO A 390 4.78 -17.89 25.36
C PRO A 390 5.66 -17.23 26.43
N ASP A 391 6.65 -17.95 26.93
CA ASP A 391 7.73 -17.33 27.70
C ASP A 391 8.54 -16.36 26.82
N PRO A 392 8.97 -15.19 27.33
CA PRO A 392 9.73 -14.22 26.54
C PRO A 392 11.02 -14.78 25.92
N ALA A 393 11.77 -15.64 26.63
CA ALA A 393 12.99 -16.24 26.10
C ALA A 393 12.67 -17.24 24.99
N GLU A 394 11.68 -18.11 25.20
CA GLU A 394 11.23 -19.06 24.17
C GLU A 394 10.71 -18.34 22.91
N PHE A 395 10.05 -17.20 23.08
CA PHE A 395 9.60 -16.37 21.97
C PHE A 395 10.77 -15.73 21.21
N GLN A 396 11.83 -15.31 21.88
CA GLN A 396 13.03 -14.78 21.22
C GLN A 396 13.69 -15.84 20.35
N ASP A 397 13.82 -17.07 20.86
CA ASP A 397 14.33 -18.21 20.11
C ASP A 397 13.41 -18.57 18.93
N PHE A 398 12.09 -18.48 19.12
CA PHE A 398 11.12 -18.64 18.04
C PHE A 398 11.26 -17.54 16.98
N ALA A 399 11.39 -16.27 17.37
CA ALA A 399 11.55 -15.15 16.45
C ALA A 399 12.80 -15.31 15.57
N ALA A 400 13.90 -15.78 16.16
CA ALA A 400 15.13 -16.10 15.41
C ALA A 400 14.87 -17.19 14.35
N ARG A 401 14.29 -18.32 14.75
CA ARG A 401 13.95 -19.42 13.83
C ARG A 401 12.93 -19.01 12.77
N TYR A 402 12.00 -18.12 13.10
CA TYR A 402 11.01 -17.59 12.17
C TYR A 402 11.69 -16.75 11.08
N CYS A 403 12.57 -15.82 11.48
CA CYS A 403 13.34 -14.99 10.54
C CYS A 403 14.26 -15.83 9.65
N GLU A 404 14.96 -16.82 10.22
CA GLU A 404 15.78 -17.76 9.45
C GLU A 404 14.94 -18.55 8.46
N SER A 405 13.81 -19.12 8.89
CA SER A 405 12.93 -19.93 8.05
C SER A 405 12.32 -19.14 6.91
N ALA A 406 12.09 -17.84 7.07
CA ALA A 406 11.54 -16.97 6.01
C ALA A 406 12.49 -16.78 4.82
N SER A 407 13.78 -17.07 4.98
CA SER A 407 14.70 -17.15 3.84
C SER A 407 14.33 -18.31 2.88
N ARG A 408 13.77 -19.40 3.44
CA ARG A 408 13.43 -20.64 2.74
C ARG A 408 11.94 -20.76 2.41
N LEU A 409 11.05 -20.44 3.35
CA LEU A 409 9.59 -20.53 3.22
C LEU A 409 9.03 -19.16 2.84
N LYS A 410 8.61 -19.00 1.59
CA LYS A 410 8.14 -17.70 1.07
C LYS A 410 6.77 -17.34 1.57
N VAL A 411 6.02 -18.30 2.12
CA VAL A 411 4.73 -18.04 2.76
C VAL A 411 4.87 -17.21 4.04
N LEU A 412 6.02 -17.21 4.73
CA LEU A 412 6.16 -16.49 6.00
C LEU A 412 6.16 -14.97 5.80
N SER A 413 5.20 -14.30 6.45
CA SER A 413 4.97 -12.85 6.33
C SER A 413 5.26 -12.12 7.64
N PHE A 414 6.03 -11.03 7.56
CA PHE A 414 6.48 -10.31 8.75
C PHE A 414 5.43 -9.30 9.19
N LYS A 415 4.92 -9.46 10.41
CA LYS A 415 3.89 -8.57 11.00
C LYS A 415 4.17 -8.17 12.44
N ASP A 416 4.61 -9.08 13.31
CA ASP A 416 4.83 -8.74 14.72
C ASP A 416 6.05 -7.84 14.91
N ASN A 417 5.86 -6.70 15.59
CA ASN A 417 6.90 -5.70 15.86
C ASN A 417 8.15 -6.30 16.52
N MET A 418 8.03 -7.38 17.29
CA MET A 418 9.18 -7.99 17.97
C MET A 418 10.14 -8.74 17.03
N LEU A 419 9.71 -9.10 15.81
CA LEU A 419 10.64 -9.65 14.81
C LEU A 419 11.74 -8.65 14.44
N ASN A 420 11.43 -7.35 14.43
CA ASN A 420 12.42 -6.30 14.17
C ASN A 420 13.52 -6.22 15.23
N ALA A 421 13.28 -6.70 16.46
CA ALA A 421 14.32 -6.75 17.49
C ALA A 421 15.43 -7.75 17.10
N HIS A 422 15.04 -8.93 16.61
CA HIS A 422 15.98 -9.93 16.11
C HIS A 422 16.70 -9.46 14.83
N LEU A 423 15.96 -8.90 13.87
CA LEU A 423 16.54 -8.40 12.62
C LEU A 423 17.58 -7.30 12.89
N ALA A 424 17.28 -6.37 13.80
CA ALA A 424 18.21 -5.32 14.16
C ALA A 424 19.46 -5.86 14.87
N ALA A 425 19.30 -6.82 15.79
CA ALA A 425 20.43 -7.44 16.49
C ALA A 425 21.36 -8.22 15.55
N THR A 426 20.84 -8.71 14.43
CA THR A 426 21.61 -9.46 13.41
C THR A 426 22.03 -8.61 12.21
N GLY A 427 21.77 -7.29 12.23
CA GLY A 427 22.13 -6.37 11.15
C GLY A 427 21.33 -6.57 9.85
N GLN A 428 20.18 -7.24 9.91
CA GLN A 428 19.30 -7.47 8.77
C GLN A 428 18.37 -6.28 8.50
N PRO A 429 17.87 -6.12 7.26
CA PRO A 429 16.90 -5.09 6.92
C PRO A 429 15.63 -5.20 7.77
N LEU A 430 15.20 -4.07 8.32
CA LEU A 430 13.96 -3.99 9.10
C LEU A 430 12.76 -3.88 8.18
N PHE A 431 11.64 -4.46 8.59
CA PHE A 431 10.35 -4.25 7.93
C PHE A 431 9.56 -3.18 8.69
N GLY A 432 8.46 -2.71 8.10
CA GLY A 432 7.66 -1.62 8.66
C GLY A 432 6.95 -1.94 9.98
N GLY A 433 6.92 -3.19 10.47
CA GLY A 433 6.12 -3.56 11.65
C GLY A 433 4.64 -3.82 11.33
N CYS A 434 3.80 -3.92 12.37
CA CYS A 434 2.41 -4.39 12.33
C CYS A 434 1.52 -3.75 11.26
N THR A 435 1.73 -2.47 11.00
CA THR A 435 0.94 -1.65 10.05
C THR A 435 1.80 -0.89 9.05
N GLY A 436 3.08 -1.27 8.90
CA GLY A 436 4.09 -0.52 8.14
C GLY A 436 4.80 0.59 8.92
N PHE A 437 4.31 0.93 10.13
CA PHE A 437 4.85 1.98 11.00
C PHE A 437 4.97 1.53 12.47
N GLY A 438 5.44 0.31 12.72
CA GLY A 438 5.28 -0.39 13.98
C GLY A 438 3.80 -0.60 14.29
N CYS A 439 3.39 -0.31 15.52
CA CYS A 439 1.97 -0.14 15.83
C CYS A 439 1.41 1.11 15.12
N GLY A 440 0.28 0.95 14.42
CA GLY A 440 -0.42 2.03 13.69
C GLY A 440 -1.70 2.52 14.36
N ALA A 441 -1.96 2.10 15.59
CA ALA A 441 -3.17 2.45 16.34
C ALA A 441 -3.38 3.98 16.37
N ALA A 442 -4.55 4.42 15.91
CA ALA A 442 -4.93 5.82 15.71
C ALA A 442 -3.94 6.67 14.87
N PHE A 443 -2.97 6.06 14.17
CA PHE A 443 -2.03 6.75 13.29
C PHE A 443 -2.43 6.58 11.82
N ASN A 444 -2.26 5.39 11.25
CA ASN A 444 -2.70 5.07 9.89
C ASN A 444 -3.82 4.02 9.89
N PHE A 445 -4.39 3.76 11.06
CA PHE A 445 -5.38 2.72 11.28
C PHE A 445 -6.32 3.08 12.43
N MET A 446 -7.61 2.78 12.27
CA MET A 446 -8.61 2.77 13.35
C MET A 446 -9.54 1.56 13.19
N ALA A 447 -10.14 1.12 14.30
CA ALA A 447 -11.16 0.09 14.29
C ALA A 447 -12.54 0.71 14.56
N LEU A 448 -13.52 0.39 13.71
CA LEU A 448 -14.92 0.80 13.90
C LEU A 448 -15.76 -0.42 14.27
N LEU A 449 -16.62 -0.30 15.28
CA LEU A 449 -17.50 -1.35 15.78
C LEU A 449 -18.93 -1.22 15.26
N PRO A 450 -19.77 -2.26 15.38
CA PRO A 450 -21.10 -2.26 14.78
C PRO A 450 -22.06 -1.21 15.36
N ASP A 451 -21.81 -0.77 16.59
CA ASP A 451 -22.60 0.25 17.30
C ASP A 451 -22.03 1.68 17.13
N GLY A 452 -21.05 1.84 16.25
CA GLY A 452 -20.45 3.14 15.95
C GLY A 452 -19.25 3.51 16.80
N GLU A 453 -18.89 2.73 17.83
CA GLU A 453 -17.67 3.01 18.59
C GLU A 453 -16.42 2.91 17.73
N VAL A 454 -15.56 3.92 17.84
CA VAL A 454 -14.26 3.97 17.17
C VAL A 454 -13.17 3.74 18.21
N HIS A 455 -12.29 2.80 17.94
CA HIS A 455 -11.18 2.38 18.80
C HIS A 455 -9.84 2.56 18.09
N ALA A 456 -8.80 2.92 18.84
CA ALA A 456 -7.44 3.01 18.28
C ALA A 456 -6.94 1.63 17.80
N CYS A 457 -7.24 0.58 18.57
CA CYS A 457 -7.01 -0.80 18.18
C CYS A 457 -8.02 -1.71 18.88
N ARG A 458 -8.66 -2.60 18.13
CA ARG A 458 -9.68 -3.48 18.69
C ARG A 458 -9.16 -4.50 19.74
N LYS A 459 -7.85 -4.76 19.78
CA LYS A 459 -7.29 -5.84 20.62
C LYS A 459 -7.17 -5.49 22.11
N PHE A 460 -7.49 -4.26 22.52
CA PHE A 460 -7.48 -3.85 23.93
C PHE A 460 -8.44 -2.67 24.13
N PRO A 461 -8.84 -2.34 25.37
CA PRO A 461 -9.72 -1.21 25.64
C PRO A 461 -9.10 0.11 25.16
N SER A 462 -9.59 0.66 24.04
CA SER A 462 -8.98 1.83 23.41
C SER A 462 -9.98 2.72 22.68
N LEU A 463 -11.14 2.95 23.30
CA LEU A 463 -12.18 3.84 22.79
C LEU A 463 -11.62 5.24 22.57
N ILE A 464 -11.84 5.79 21.37
CA ILE A 464 -11.41 7.15 20.98
C ILE A 464 -12.56 8.04 20.52
N GLY A 465 -13.74 7.48 20.25
CA GLY A 465 -14.93 8.25 19.89
C GLY A 465 -16.09 7.37 19.43
N ASN A 466 -17.17 7.99 18.94
CA ASN A 466 -18.28 7.30 18.30
C ASN A 466 -18.72 8.06 17.03
N ILE A 467 -18.81 7.35 15.92
CA ILE A 467 -19.12 7.89 14.59
C ILE A 467 -20.54 8.47 14.48
N THR A 468 -21.44 8.11 15.39
CA THR A 468 -22.79 8.70 15.44
C THR A 468 -22.80 10.08 16.08
N ALA A 469 -21.72 10.47 16.76
CA ALA A 469 -21.62 11.73 17.49
C ALA A 469 -20.63 12.71 16.87
N ALA A 470 -19.63 12.22 16.11
CA ALA A 470 -18.60 13.03 15.47
C ALA A 470 -18.09 12.33 14.20
N SER A 471 -17.59 13.11 13.25
CA SER A 471 -16.91 12.59 12.05
C SER A 471 -15.60 11.86 12.40
N LEU A 472 -15.13 10.98 11.52
CA LEU A 472 -13.83 10.32 11.63
C LEU A 472 -12.68 11.32 11.72
N GLY A 473 -12.80 12.48 11.05
CA GLY A 473 -11.83 13.57 11.15
C GLY A 473 -11.72 14.13 12.56
N GLU A 474 -12.86 14.47 13.17
CA GLU A 474 -12.91 14.98 14.55
C GLU A 474 -12.43 13.94 15.56
N ILE A 475 -12.86 12.67 15.41
CA ILE A 475 -12.41 11.57 16.28
C ILE A 475 -10.89 11.36 16.15
N TYR A 476 -10.37 11.40 14.93
CA TYR A 476 -8.94 11.27 14.69
C TYR A 476 -8.16 12.45 15.29
N ASP A 477 -8.63 13.69 15.17
CA ASP A 477 -7.92 14.85 15.74
C ASP A 477 -8.08 14.96 17.26
N GLY A 478 -9.04 14.25 17.83
CA GLY A 478 -9.31 14.21 19.26
C GLY A 478 -8.11 13.76 20.11
N GLN A 479 -8.02 14.32 21.32
CA GLN A 479 -6.93 14.07 22.26
C GLN A 479 -6.75 12.58 22.62
N ALA A 480 -7.86 11.83 22.69
CA ALA A 480 -7.84 10.39 22.93
C ALA A 480 -7.06 9.65 21.82
N ALA A 481 -7.35 9.93 20.56
CA ALA A 481 -6.64 9.34 19.42
C ALA A 481 -5.16 9.76 19.38
N VAL A 482 -4.87 11.03 19.64
CA VAL A 482 -3.48 11.55 19.70
C VAL A 482 -2.64 10.79 20.72
N SER A 483 -3.20 10.41 21.87
CA SER A 483 -2.47 9.69 22.92
C SER A 483 -1.91 8.34 22.46
N TYR A 484 -2.58 7.65 21.53
CA TYR A 484 -2.15 6.34 21.01
C TYR A 484 -1.09 6.43 19.90
N ARG A 485 -0.87 7.63 19.33
CA ARG A 485 0.17 7.86 18.31
C ARG A 485 1.56 7.91 18.92
N THR A 486 1.64 8.32 20.19
CA THR A 486 2.89 8.45 20.94
C THR A 486 3.43 7.08 21.31
N ARG A 487 4.76 6.94 21.32
CA ARG A 487 5.43 5.71 21.74
C ARG A 487 5.64 5.71 23.25
N SER A 488 5.71 4.50 23.80
CA SER A 488 6.10 4.28 25.19
C SER A 488 7.41 5.03 25.50
N GLU A 489 7.45 5.69 26.66
CA GLU A 489 8.62 6.42 27.16
C GLU A 489 9.86 5.53 27.18
N ALA A 490 9.71 4.28 27.58
CA ALA A 490 10.81 3.32 27.61
C ALA A 490 11.37 2.96 26.23
N CYS A 491 10.68 3.28 25.13
CA CYS A 491 11.11 3.00 23.76
C CYS A 491 11.75 4.21 23.05
N ARG A 492 11.67 5.43 23.61
CA ARG A 492 12.00 6.68 22.90
C ARG A 492 13.42 6.79 22.37
N GLU A 493 14.38 6.18 23.06
CA GLU A 493 15.80 6.19 22.68
C GLU A 493 16.21 5.01 21.78
N CYS A 494 15.32 4.06 21.54
CA CYS A 494 15.62 2.88 20.74
C CYS A 494 15.69 3.23 19.25
N SER A 495 16.76 2.83 18.57
CA SER A 495 16.99 3.18 17.15
C SER A 495 15.93 2.63 16.18
N ILE A 496 15.17 1.61 16.59
CA ILE A 496 14.14 0.99 15.77
C ILE A 496 12.71 1.39 16.15
N VAL A 497 12.54 2.42 16.98
CA VAL A 497 11.24 2.85 17.54
C VAL A 497 10.19 3.20 16.48
N ALA A 498 10.61 3.65 15.30
CA ALA A 498 9.71 4.01 14.19
C ALA A 498 8.98 2.78 13.61
N THR A 499 9.65 1.63 13.56
CA THR A 499 9.16 0.38 12.94
C THR A 499 8.84 -0.74 13.94
N CYS A 500 9.07 -0.51 15.24
CA CYS A 500 8.78 -1.47 16.31
C CYS A 500 7.84 -0.86 17.36
N GLY A 501 8.37 -0.35 18.46
CA GLY A 501 7.61 0.26 19.57
C GLY A 501 6.79 -0.73 20.43
N GLY A 502 6.85 -2.04 20.15
CA GLY A 502 6.03 -3.03 20.87
C GLY A 502 4.58 -3.10 20.41
N CYS A 503 3.81 -4.01 21.00
CA CYS A 503 2.37 -4.13 20.79
C CYS A 503 1.62 -3.63 22.04
N PRO A 504 0.91 -2.47 21.97
CA PRO A 504 0.12 -1.96 23.09
C PRO A 504 -0.93 -2.94 23.61
N ALA A 505 -1.48 -3.79 22.73
CA ALA A 505 -2.46 -4.81 23.13
C ALA A 505 -1.86 -5.91 24.01
N VAL A 506 -0.59 -6.28 23.80
CA VAL A 506 0.10 -7.26 24.65
C VAL A 506 0.46 -6.62 25.99
N VAL A 507 0.98 -5.39 25.97
CA VAL A 507 1.31 -4.60 27.17
C VAL A 507 0.09 -4.42 28.06
N SER A 508 -1.00 -3.88 27.50
CA SER A 508 -2.26 -3.66 28.22
C SER A 508 -2.87 -4.96 28.74
N GLY A 509 -2.87 -6.03 27.93
CA GLY A 509 -3.42 -7.32 28.34
C GLY A 509 -2.62 -8.02 29.46
N LEU A 510 -1.37 -7.60 29.71
CA LEU A 510 -0.57 -8.03 30.87
C LEU A 510 -0.67 -7.06 32.05
N GLY A 511 -1.59 -6.08 32.01
CA GLY A 511 -1.82 -5.13 33.09
C GLY A 511 -0.78 -4.01 33.18
N LEU A 512 0.02 -3.80 32.14
CA LEU A 512 1.07 -2.77 32.11
C LEU A 512 0.59 -1.48 31.42
N ASP A 513 1.24 -0.36 31.74
CA ASP A 513 0.95 0.95 31.18
C ASP A 513 1.59 1.10 29.79
N ILE A 514 0.75 1.22 28.76
CA ILE A 514 1.19 1.33 27.36
C ILE A 514 2.03 2.58 27.09
N ALA A 515 1.91 3.63 27.91
CA ALA A 515 2.66 4.87 27.75
C ALA A 515 4.05 4.80 28.40
N LYS A 516 4.27 3.89 29.37
CA LYS A 516 5.50 3.84 30.17
C LYS A 516 6.30 2.56 29.95
N ASN A 517 5.62 1.43 29.80
CA ASN A 517 6.26 0.12 29.77
C ASN A 517 6.62 -0.29 28.34
N ARG A 518 7.66 -1.11 28.22
CA ARG A 518 7.95 -1.83 26.96
C ARG A 518 7.03 -3.02 26.84
N ASP A 519 6.91 -3.51 25.61
CA ASP A 519 6.44 -4.86 25.36
C ASP A 519 7.28 -5.88 26.16
N PRO A 520 6.68 -6.75 26.98
CA PRO A 520 7.44 -7.71 27.81
C PRO A 520 8.29 -8.71 27.02
N PHE A 521 8.04 -8.85 25.72
CA PHE A 521 8.86 -9.68 24.83
C PHE A 521 10.06 -8.93 24.24
N CYS A 522 10.22 -7.64 24.57
CA CYS A 522 11.33 -6.83 24.12
C CYS A 522 12.63 -7.24 24.84
N PRO A 523 13.73 -7.56 24.12
CA PRO A 523 15.00 -7.91 24.74
C PRO A 523 15.76 -6.71 25.35
N GLY A 524 15.28 -5.47 25.14
CA GLY A 524 15.94 -4.25 25.57
C GLY A 524 16.06 -3.20 24.45
N PRO A 525 16.61 -2.01 24.74
CA PRO A 525 16.86 -0.99 23.73
C PRO A 525 17.94 -1.45 22.77
N ILE A 526 17.73 -1.17 21.49
CA ILE A 526 18.72 -1.42 20.44
C ILE A 526 19.26 -0.07 19.99
N LEU A 527 20.58 0.08 20.06
CA LEU A 527 21.31 1.27 19.64
C LEU A 527 22.09 0.94 18.36
N LEU A 528 21.53 1.31 17.21
CA LEU A 528 22.18 1.13 15.92
C LEU A 528 23.10 2.33 15.62
N PRO A 529 24.24 2.12 14.93
CA PRO A 529 25.10 3.20 14.48
C PRO A 529 24.29 4.18 13.63
N GLN A 530 24.28 5.46 14.01
CA GLN A 530 23.62 6.49 13.24
C GLN A 530 24.51 6.89 12.05
N PRO A 531 23.97 7.04 10.83
CA PRO A 531 24.74 7.63 9.74
C PRO A 531 25.22 9.04 10.17
N PRO A 532 26.41 9.48 9.73
CA PRO A 532 26.91 10.81 10.07
C PRO A 532 25.85 11.84 9.64
N ALA A 533 25.51 12.76 10.56
CA ALA A 533 24.56 13.82 10.28
C ALA A 533 25.00 14.54 9.00
N LYS A 534 24.17 14.49 7.95
CA LYS A 534 24.39 15.40 6.82
C LYS A 534 24.31 16.82 7.37
N PRO A 535 25.30 17.69 7.09
CA PRO A 535 25.19 19.09 7.45
C PRO A 535 23.85 19.62 6.90
N ALA A 536 23.13 20.37 7.74
CA ALA A 536 21.88 21.00 7.34
C ALA A 536 22.13 21.85 6.07
N PRO A 537 21.20 21.83 5.09
CA PRO A 537 21.29 22.70 3.93
C PRO A 537 21.27 24.18 4.29
#